data_AF-A0A355DGL9-F1
#
_entry.id   AF-A0A355DGL9-F1
#
_cell.length_a   1.000
_cell.length_b   1.000
_cell.length_c   1.000
_cell.angle_alpha   90.00
_cell.angle_beta   90.00
_cell.angle_gamma   90.00
#
_symmetry.space_group_name_H-M   'P 1'
#
loop_
_entity.id
_entity.type
_entity.pdbx_description
1 polymer ?
#
loop_
_entity_poly.entity_id
_entity_poly.type
_entity_poly.pdbx_seq_one_letter_code
_entity_poly.pdbx_strand_id
1 'polypeptide(L)'
;KKEMGLIVDELARHYPKKVVAVSLDRIKDRCFVYATRSGLTVSMDDVRTPIEKQSILDRHEKDAEKVETQFRRGIITDGERRQKEVEIWNAATAEVTA
;
A
#
# COMPACT_ATOMS: atom_id res chain seq x y z
N LYS A 1 -4.26 -8.64 -13.05
CA LYS A 1 -5.67 -8.59 -12.56
C LYS A 1 -6.62 -7.93 -13.57
N LYS A 2 -6.34 -6.70 -14.06
CA LYS A 2 -7.19 -6.01 -15.05
C LYS A 2 -7.39 -6.83 -16.34
N GLU A 3 -6.31 -7.41 -16.87
CA GLU A 3 -6.35 -8.26 -18.08
C GLU A 3 -7.26 -9.49 -17.93
N MET A 4 -7.22 -10.16 -16.78
CA MET A 4 -8.12 -11.30 -16.51
C MET A 4 -9.59 -10.87 -16.57
N GLY A 5 -9.91 -9.67 -16.08
CA GLY A 5 -11.25 -9.10 -16.18
C GLY A 5 -11.70 -8.90 -17.62
N LEU A 6 -10.80 -8.43 -18.51
CA LEU A 6 -11.09 -8.28 -19.93
C LEU A 6 -11.38 -9.62 -20.61
N ILE A 7 -10.61 -10.66 -20.28
CA ILE A 7 -10.81 -12.02 -20.80
C ILE A 7 -12.19 -12.57 -20.38
N VAL A 8 -12.59 -12.39 -19.11
CA VAL A 8 -13.90 -12.85 -18.64
C VAL A 8 -15.04 -12.13 -19.36
N ASP A 9 -14.91 -10.81 -19.54
CA ASP A 9 -15.90 -9.99 -20.22
C ASP A 9 -16.04 -10.37 -21.71
N GLU A 10 -14.92 -10.60 -22.42
CA GLU A 10 -14.94 -11.08 -23.80
C GLU A 10 -15.63 -12.46 -23.92
N LEU A 11 -15.33 -13.38 -23.00
CA LEU A 11 -15.97 -14.69 -22.95
C LEU A 11 -17.49 -14.57 -22.68
N ALA A 12 -17.88 -13.69 -21.76
CA ALA A 12 -19.29 -13.49 -21.40
C ALA A 12 -20.12 -12.87 -22.54
N ARG A 13 -19.51 -12.03 -23.39
CA ARG A 13 -20.20 -11.39 -24.53
C ARG A 13 -20.36 -12.32 -25.72
N HIS A 14 -19.39 -13.20 -25.99
CA HIS A 14 -19.36 -13.98 -27.23
C HIS A 14 -19.81 -15.44 -27.07
N TYR A 15 -19.89 -15.96 -25.84
CA TYR A 15 -20.17 -17.37 -25.61
C TYR A 15 -21.33 -17.62 -24.62
N PRO A 16 -22.06 -18.74 -24.77
CA PRO A 16 -23.08 -19.15 -23.81
C PRO A 16 -22.51 -19.41 -22.41
N LYS A 17 -23.31 -19.13 -21.37
CA LYS A 17 -22.94 -19.26 -19.95
C LYS A 17 -22.25 -20.57 -19.59
N LYS A 18 -22.70 -21.70 -20.17
CA LYS A 18 -22.11 -23.03 -19.92
C LYS A 18 -20.65 -23.10 -20.39
N VAL A 19 -20.35 -22.54 -21.57
CA VAL A 19 -19.00 -22.52 -22.14
C VAL A 19 -18.10 -21.61 -21.32
N VAL A 20 -18.62 -20.44 -20.93
CA VAL A 20 -17.89 -19.49 -20.07
C VAL A 20 -17.52 -20.13 -18.73
N ALA A 21 -18.46 -20.80 -18.05
CA ALA A 21 -18.21 -21.46 -16.77
C ALA A 21 -17.09 -22.51 -16.87
N VAL A 22 -17.15 -23.39 -17.87
CA VAL A 22 -16.12 -24.42 -18.09
C VAL A 22 -14.75 -23.79 -18.41
N SER A 23 -14.73 -22.71 -19.20
CA SER A 23 -13.49 -22.00 -19.51
C SER A 23 -12.85 -21.35 -18.27
N LEU A 24 -13.66 -20.74 -17.40
CA LEU A 24 -13.17 -20.13 -16.15
C LEU A 24 -12.61 -21.19 -15.19
N ASP A 25 -13.28 -22.34 -15.07
CA ASP A 25 -12.77 -23.45 -14.26
C ASP A 25 -11.42 -23.96 -14.78
N ARG A 26 -11.26 -24.10 -16.10
CA ARG A 26 -9.98 -24.51 -16.71
C ARG A 26 -8.87 -23.48 -16.46
N ILE A 27 -9.18 -22.19 -16.56
CA ILE A 27 -8.22 -21.12 -16.27
C ILE A 27 -7.78 -21.21 -14.80
N LYS A 28 -8.75 -21.32 -13.89
CA LYS A 28 -8.50 -21.49 -12.45
C LYS A 28 -7.57 -22.68 -12.18
N ASP A 29 -7.86 -23.86 -12.73
CA ASP A 29 -7.06 -25.05 -12.51
C ASP A 29 -5.61 -24.88 -13.00
N ARG A 30 -5.44 -24.24 -14.16
CA ARG A 30 -4.09 -23.94 -14.68
C ARG A 30 -3.36 -22.93 -13.82
N CYS A 31 -4.04 -21.87 -13.36
CA CYS A 31 -3.46 -20.90 -12.45
C CYS A 31 -2.99 -21.58 -11.16
N PHE A 32 -3.76 -22.51 -10.58
CA PHE A 32 -3.34 -23.24 -9.38
C PHE A 32 -2.12 -24.12 -9.66
N VAL A 33 -2.07 -24.84 -10.77
CA VAL A 33 -0.90 -25.66 -11.14
C VAL A 33 0.37 -24.80 -11.25
N TYR A 34 0.30 -23.65 -11.92
CA TYR A 34 1.46 -22.77 -12.06
C TYR A 34 1.82 -22.02 -10.78
N ALA A 35 0.83 -21.64 -9.97
CA ALA A 35 1.06 -21.01 -8.67
C ALA A 35 1.75 -21.96 -7.69
N THR A 36 1.41 -23.24 -7.68
CA THR A 36 2.13 -24.24 -6.86
C THR A 36 3.53 -24.50 -7.41
N ARG A 37 3.69 -24.56 -8.74
CA ARG A 37 5.01 -24.77 -9.38
C ARG A 37 5.96 -23.59 -9.21
N SER A 38 5.44 -22.36 -9.11
CA SER A 38 6.28 -21.17 -8.96
C SER A 38 7.01 -21.12 -7.62
N GLY A 39 6.53 -21.87 -6.61
CA GLY A 39 7.17 -21.93 -5.31
C GLY A 39 7.30 -20.57 -4.63
N LEU A 40 6.39 -19.64 -4.92
CA LEU A 40 6.41 -18.29 -4.35
C LEU A 40 6.29 -18.37 -2.82
N THR A 41 7.34 -17.95 -2.12
CA THR A 41 7.38 -17.82 -0.67
C THR A 41 7.50 -16.35 -0.28
N VAL A 42 7.16 -16.02 0.96
CA VAL A 42 7.40 -14.70 1.54
C VAL A 42 8.31 -14.89 2.74
N SER A 43 9.39 -14.13 2.78
CA SER A 43 10.41 -14.11 3.82
C SER A 43 10.52 -12.70 4.41
N MET A 44 11.19 -12.58 5.56
CA MET A 44 11.43 -11.28 6.18
C MET A 44 12.33 -10.38 5.31
N ASP A 45 13.21 -10.99 4.51
CA ASP A 45 14.11 -10.28 3.60
C ASP A 45 13.39 -9.67 2.39
N ASP A 46 12.17 -10.12 2.07
CA ASP A 46 11.34 -9.53 1.03
C ASP A 46 10.79 -8.14 1.43
N VAL A 47 10.81 -7.82 2.73
CA VAL A 47 10.39 -6.53 3.26
C VAL A 47 11.58 -5.56 3.23
N ARG A 48 11.77 -4.89 2.09
CA ARG A 48 12.81 -3.87 1.94
C ARG A 48 12.39 -2.57 2.61
N THR A 49 13.15 -2.18 3.63
CA THR A 49 13.01 -0.85 4.25
C THR A 49 13.78 0.18 3.43
N PRO A 50 13.19 1.32 3.06
CA PRO A 50 13.90 2.40 2.39
C PRO A 50 15.10 2.88 3.21
N ILE A 51 16.26 3.04 2.59
CA ILE A 51 17.50 3.47 3.26
C ILE A 51 17.33 4.87 3.87
N GLU A 52 16.55 5.72 3.20
CA GLU A 52 16.29 7.11 3.59
C GLU A 52 15.29 7.22 4.75
N LYS A 53 14.64 6.12 5.18
CA LYS A 53 13.61 6.13 6.21
C LYS A 53 14.08 6.83 7.48
N GLN A 54 15.29 6.52 7.96
CA GLN A 54 15.81 7.14 9.18
C GLN A 54 16.00 8.65 9.01
N SER A 55 16.56 9.10 7.89
CA SER A 55 16.75 10.54 7.64
C SER A 55 15.43 11.30 7.52
N ILE A 56 14.40 10.68 6.94
CA ILE A 56 13.06 11.27 6.84
C ILE A 56 12.45 11.41 8.24
N LEU A 57 12.53 10.36 9.06
CA LEU A 57 12.06 10.38 10.44
C LEU A 57 12.79 11.45 11.26
N ASP A 58 14.12 11.49 11.22
CA ASP A 58 14.93 12.45 11.98
C ASP A 58 14.59 13.91 11.62
N ARG A 59 14.21 14.18 10.36
CA ARG A 59 13.80 15.52 9.94
C ARG A 59 12.42 15.89 10.49
N HIS A 60 11.44 15.01 10.33
CA HIS A 60 10.07 15.27 10.80
C HIS A 60 9.96 15.26 12.33
N GLU A 61 10.82 14.51 13.02
CA GLU A 61 10.92 14.53 14.48
C GLU A 61 11.40 15.90 15.00
N LYS A 62 12.38 16.52 14.32
CA LYS A 62 12.80 17.90 14.62
C LYS A 62 11.68 18.91 14.39
N ASP A 63 10.81 18.68 13.41
CA ASP A 63 9.68 19.57 13.15
C ASP A 63 8.60 19.41 14.22
N ALA A 64 8.33 18.19 14.67
CA ALA A 64 7.45 17.93 15.82
C ALA A 64 7.99 18.58 17.10
N GLU A 65 9.30 18.51 17.36
CA GLU A 65 9.93 19.14 18.52
C GLU A 65 9.78 20.67 18.52
N LYS A 66 9.83 21.32 17.35
CA LYS A 66 9.56 22.75 17.20
C LYS A 66 8.12 23.09 17.58
N VAL A 67 7.15 22.29 17.13
CA VAL A 67 5.73 22.48 17.44
C VAL A 67 5.49 22.32 18.94
N GLU A 68 6.07 21.29 19.56
CA GLU A 68 6.01 21.06 21.01
C GLU A 68 6.65 22.23 21.79
N THR A 69 7.78 22.76 21.31
CA THR A 69 8.43 23.93 21.92
C THR A 69 7.54 25.19 21.83
N GLN A 70 6.85 25.40 20.70
CA GLN A 70 5.90 26.51 20.54
C GLN A 70 4.72 26.38 21.50
N PHE A 71 4.21 25.17 21.71
CA PHE A 71 3.14 24.90 22.67
C PHE A 71 3.59 25.18 24.11
N ARG A 72 4.77 24.69 24.52
CA ARG A 72 5.34 24.95 25.86
C ARG A 72 5.56 26.44 26.15
N ARG A 73 5.85 27.23 25.11
CA ARG A 73 6.00 28.69 25.21
C ARG A 73 4.66 29.44 25.18
N GLY A 74 3.54 28.73 25.06
CA GLY A 74 2.20 29.32 24.98
C GLY A 74 1.90 30.04 23.67
N ILE A 75 2.66 29.77 22.60
CA ILE A 75 2.51 30.44 21.29
C ILE A 75 1.32 29.85 20.52
N ILE A 76 1.05 28.56 20.70
CA ILE A 76 -0.05 27.83 20.06
C ILE A 76 -0.91 27.14 21.10
N THR A 77 -2.16 26.86 20.75
CA THR A 77 -3.10 26.10 21.57
C THR A 77 -2.90 24.59 21.39
N ASP A 78 -3.45 23.79 22.31
CA ASP A 78 -3.34 22.32 22.23
C ASP A 78 -4.04 21.73 20.98
N GLY A 79 -5.15 22.34 20.55
CA GLY A 79 -5.84 21.96 19.32
C GLY A 79 -4.97 22.17 18.07
N GLU A 80 -4.29 23.31 17.99
CA GLU A 80 -3.36 23.63 16.89
C GLU A 80 -2.11 22.75 16.92
N ARG A 81 -1.58 22.45 18.12
CA ARG A 81 -0.49 21.49 18.30
C ARG A 81 -0.86 20.14 17.69
N ARG A 82 -2.01 19.58 18.08
CA ARG A 82 -2.49 18.28 17.61
C ARG A 82 -2.68 18.24 16.09
N GLN A 83 -3.27 19.29 15.52
CA GLN A 83 -3.46 19.40 14.08
C GLN A 83 -2.10 19.39 13.34
N LYS A 84 -1.14 20.20 13.81
CA LYS A 84 0.20 20.24 13.22
C LYS A 84 0.98 18.93 13.37
N GLU A 85 0.87 18.25 14.51
CA GLU A 85 1.47 16.93 14.71
C GLU A 85 0.93 15.90 13.71
N VAL A 86 -0.39 15.89 13.49
CA VAL A 86 -1.02 15.01 12.50
C VAL A 86 -0.52 15.32 11.08
N GLU A 87 -0.41 16.59 10.72
CA GLU A 87 0.12 17.01 9.41
C GLU A 87 1.57 16.56 9.20
N ILE A 88 2.44 16.75 10.19
CA ILE A 88 3.85 16.35 10.13
C ILE A 88 3.98 14.83 9.92
N TRP A 89 3.27 14.03 10.71
CA TRP A 89 3.36 12.57 10.61
C TRP A 89 2.67 12.00 9.36
N ASN A 90 1.63 12.65 8.87
CA ASN A 90 1.03 12.31 7.58
C ASN A 90 2.01 12.61 6.42
N ALA A 91 2.71 13.75 6.46
CA ALA A 91 3.74 14.09 5.48
C ALA A 91 4.91 13.10 5.54
N ALA A 92 5.38 12.73 6.74
CA ALA A 92 6.41 11.72 6.92
C ALA A 92 5.99 10.36 6.36
N THR A 93 4.74 9.94 6.59
CA THR A 93 4.21 8.69 6.06
C THR A 93 4.14 8.70 4.53
N ALA A 94 3.66 9.80 3.95
CA ALA A 94 3.61 9.97 2.50
C ALA A 94 5.02 9.91 1.87
N GLU A 95 6.00 10.53 2.52
CA GLU A 95 7.37 10.58 2.03
C GLU A 95 8.13 9.24 2.17
N VAL A 96 7.87 8.47 3.23
CA VAL A 96 8.44 7.11 3.37
C VAL A 96 7.81 6.12 2.38
N THR A 97 6.58 6.39 1.92
CA THR A 97 5.82 5.50 1.02
C THR A 97 6.03 5.85 -0.46
N ALA A 98 6.57 7.04 -0.77
CA ALA A 98 6.86 7.50 -2.12
C ALA A 98 8.01 6.69 -2.76
#